data_AF-A0AAD4B9I6-F1
#
_entry.id   AF-A0AAD4B9I6-F1
#
_cell.length_a   1.000
_cell.length_b   1.000
_cell.length_c   1.000
_cell.angle_alpha   90.00
_cell.angle_beta   90.00
_cell.angle_gamma   90.00
#
_symmetry.space_group_name_H-M   'P 1'
#
loop_
_entity.id
_entity.type
_entity.pdbx_description
1 polymer ?
#
loop_
_entity_poly.entity_id
_entity_poly.type
_entity_poly.pdbx_seq_one_letter_code
_entity_poly.pdbx_strand_id
1 'polypeptide(L)'
;MEVIGLHAAGVLNGIYCNRLHSQLAAQEEKEQNAKKRKGKLMGDGLPKYLTGDEFYQRVVDHEKATEEEELAKEERRKTKETRTKQRMEWKNTEKVRLERNRTRREEYRRELAVWEAERDLARRENRRTQWKRPVLTGIEPAPRKESRKSQATAGGSGDESGENASD
;
A
#
# COMPACT_ATOMS: atom_id res chain seq x y z
N MET A 1 8.46 -48.70 -3.75
CA MET A 1 7.85 -47.42 -3.33
C MET A 1 8.72 -46.64 -2.33
N GLU A 2 9.73 -47.23 -1.69
CA GLU A 2 10.52 -46.57 -0.62
C GLU A 2 11.45 -45.45 -1.11
N VAL A 3 11.95 -45.55 -2.35
CA VAL A 3 12.90 -44.57 -2.92
C VAL A 3 12.26 -43.19 -3.15
N ILE A 4 10.95 -43.13 -3.44
CA ILE A 4 10.24 -41.86 -3.65
C ILE A 4 10.02 -41.12 -2.33
N GLY A 5 9.74 -41.86 -1.24
CA GLY A 5 9.55 -41.29 0.09
C GLY A 5 10.84 -40.67 0.65
N LEU A 6 11.99 -41.29 0.41
CA LEU A 6 13.29 -40.78 0.85
C LEU A 6 13.67 -39.46 0.16
N HIS A 7 13.46 -39.37 -1.16
CA HIS A 7 13.70 -38.13 -1.91
C HIS A 7 12.75 -37.01 -1.47
N ALA A 8 11.46 -37.32 -1.25
CA ALA A 8 10.49 -36.36 -0.76
C ALA A 8 10.86 -35.82 0.63
N ALA A 9 11.32 -36.69 1.54
CA ALA A 9 11.79 -36.30 2.86
C ALA A 9 13.05 -35.41 2.78
N GLY A 10 13.99 -35.72 1.89
CA GLY A 10 15.18 -34.90 1.65
C GLY A 10 14.84 -33.49 1.17
N VAL A 11 13.92 -33.37 0.21
CA VAL A 11 13.45 -32.07 -0.30
C VAL A 11 12.73 -31.28 0.80
N LEU A 12 11.87 -31.93 1.58
CA LEU A 12 11.14 -31.28 2.67
C LEU A 12 12.10 -30.75 3.75
N ASN A 13 13.09 -31.56 4.15
CA ASN A 13 14.11 -31.15 5.11
C ASN A 13 14.94 -29.98 4.57
N GLY A 14 15.32 -30.02 3.29
CA GLY A 14 16.03 -28.90 2.66
C GLY A 14 15.24 -27.59 2.71
N ILE A 15 13.95 -27.62 2.38
CA ILE A 15 13.07 -26.45 2.46
C ILE A 15 12.95 -25.94 3.90
N TYR A 16 12.79 -26.85 4.86
CA TYR A 16 12.68 -26.51 6.28
C TYR A 16 13.97 -25.87 6.81
N CYS A 17 15.12 -26.48 6.57
CA CYS A 17 16.42 -25.95 6.98
C CYS A 17 16.69 -24.58 6.35
N ASN A 18 16.41 -24.40 5.05
CA ASN A 18 16.59 -23.10 4.38
C ASN A 18 15.71 -22.00 5.00
N ARG A 19 14.45 -22.31 5.34
CA ARG A 19 13.55 -21.38 6.02
C ARG A 19 14.05 -21.03 7.41
N LEU A 20 14.52 -22.02 8.17
CA LEU A 20 15.05 -21.84 9.51
C LEU A 20 16.34 -21.00 9.50
N HIS A 21 17.27 -21.28 8.58
CA HIS A 21 18.49 -20.46 8.39
C HIS A 21 18.16 -19.03 7.98
N SER A 22 17.19 -18.83 7.10
CA SER A 22 16.75 -17.49 6.70
C SER A 22 16.16 -16.70 7.88
N GLN A 23 15.42 -17.37 8.76
CA GLN A 23 14.86 -16.75 9.96
C GLN A 23 15.94 -16.41 10.99
N LEU A 24 16.89 -17.32 11.22
CA LEU A 24 18.03 -17.10 12.11
C LEU A 24 18.91 -15.96 11.60
N ALA A 25 19.27 -15.95 10.31
CA ALA A 25 20.04 -14.86 9.71
C ALA A 25 19.33 -13.51 9.86
N ALA A 26 18.02 -13.46 9.60
CA ALA A 26 17.24 -12.23 9.79
C ALA A 26 17.16 -11.79 11.26
N GLN A 27 17.19 -12.72 12.22
CA GLN A 27 17.22 -12.41 13.64
C GLN A 27 18.59 -11.90 14.08
N GLU A 28 19.67 -12.59 13.70
CA GLU A 28 21.04 -12.19 13.99
C GLU A 28 21.36 -10.82 13.38
N GLU A 29 20.94 -10.58 12.14
CA GLU A 29 21.11 -9.28 11.48
C GLU A 29 20.35 -8.18 12.23
N LYS A 30 19.12 -8.46 12.69
CA LYS A 30 18.36 -7.52 13.53
C LYS A 30 19.04 -7.25 14.86
N GLU A 31 19.59 -8.28 15.51
CA GLU A 31 20.30 -8.11 16.78
C GLU A 31 21.62 -7.35 16.60
N GLN A 32 22.39 -7.63 15.55
CA GLN A 32 23.59 -6.87 15.23
C GLN A 32 23.28 -5.42 14.85
N ASN A 33 22.26 -5.21 14.00
CA ASN A 33 21.84 -3.86 13.63
C ASN A 33 21.22 -3.12 14.82
N ALA A 34 20.48 -3.79 15.70
CA ALA A 34 19.98 -3.18 16.93
C ALA A 34 21.11 -2.76 17.87
N LYS A 35 22.18 -3.56 17.99
CA LYS A 35 23.38 -3.19 18.76
C LYS A 35 24.10 -1.99 18.15
N LYS A 36 24.23 -1.93 16.82
CA LYS A 36 24.85 -0.81 16.10
C LYS A 36 24.02 0.48 16.14
N ARG A 37 22.69 0.35 16.16
CA ARG A 37 21.76 1.49 16.04
C ARG A 37 21.26 2.04 17.38
N LYS A 38 21.68 1.49 18.52
CA LYS A 38 21.17 1.89 19.84
C LYS A 38 21.83 3.17 20.35
N GLY A 39 21.71 4.28 19.62
CA GLY A 39 21.83 5.67 20.08
C GLY A 39 22.98 6.00 21.03
N LYS A 40 24.10 5.27 20.95
CA LYS A 40 25.21 5.41 21.88
C LYS A 40 26.46 5.58 21.04
N LEU A 41 27.13 6.71 21.27
CA LEU A 41 28.38 7.09 20.61
C LEU A 41 29.42 5.95 20.61
N MET A 42 29.34 5.09 21.64
CA MET A 42 30.09 3.85 21.80
C MET A 42 29.12 2.70 22.05
N GLY A 43 28.78 1.94 21.01
CA GLY A 43 27.84 0.80 21.08
C GLY A 43 28.30 -0.37 21.95
N ASP A 44 29.60 -0.40 22.30
CA ASP A 44 30.25 -1.54 22.96
C ASP A 44 30.14 -1.49 24.49
N GLY A 45 29.76 -0.35 25.07
CA GLY A 45 29.63 -0.16 26.51
C GLY A 45 30.95 -0.11 27.30
N LEU A 46 32.09 -0.31 26.65
CA LEU A 46 33.42 -0.20 27.27
C LEU A 46 33.94 1.25 27.22
N PRO A 47 34.56 1.75 28.30
CA PRO A 47 35.32 3.00 28.27
C PRO A 47 36.47 2.87 27.27
N LYS A 48 36.47 3.67 26.21
CA LYS A 48 37.62 3.80 25.29
C LYS A 48 38.35 5.10 25.62
N TYR A 49 39.66 5.00 25.82
CA TYR A 49 40.53 6.18 25.84
C TYR A 49 40.59 6.70 24.41
N LEU A 50 39.80 7.73 24.12
CA LEU A 50 39.85 8.43 22.85
C LEU A 50 40.61 9.72 23.06
N THR A 51 41.59 9.95 22.18
CA THR A 51 42.21 11.26 22.01
C THR A 51 41.09 12.26 21.71
N GLY A 52 41.10 13.44 22.38
CA GLY A 52 39.97 14.36 22.39
C GLY A 52 39.39 14.71 21.01
N ASP A 53 40.24 14.78 19.98
CA ASP A 53 39.86 15.13 18.61
C ASP A 53 38.99 14.04 17.94
N GLU A 54 39.34 12.76 18.09
CA GLU A 54 38.57 11.65 17.51
C GLU A 54 37.20 11.49 18.19
N PHE A 55 37.15 11.75 19.49
CA PHE A 55 35.90 11.74 20.24
C PHE A 55 34.99 12.90 19.80
N TYR A 56 35.56 14.10 19.69
CA TYR A 56 34.82 15.29 19.25
C TYR A 56 34.21 15.09 17.86
N GLN A 57 34.97 14.58 16.89
CA GLN A 57 34.46 14.27 15.55
C GLN A 57 33.29 13.28 15.59
N ARG A 58 33.38 12.21 16.40
CA ARG A 58 32.28 11.25 16.55
C ARG A 58 31.02 11.88 17.14
N VAL A 59 31.14 12.76 18.14
CA VAL A 59 30.00 13.49 18.72
C VAL A 59 29.31 14.34 17.65
N VAL A 60 30.10 15.10 16.89
CA VAL A 60 29.58 15.95 15.81
C VAL A 60 28.88 15.13 14.74
N ASP A 61 29.46 14.00 14.33
CA ASP A 61 28.85 13.12 13.32
C ASP A 61 27.55 12.48 13.84
N HIS A 62 27.50 12.11 15.12
CA HIS A 62 26.30 11.57 15.74
C HIS A 62 25.18 12.61 15.81
N GLU A 63 25.48 13.85 16.22
CA GLU A 63 24.50 14.94 16.26
C GLU A 63 23.91 15.21 14.87
N LYS A 64 24.76 15.35 13.86
CA LYS A 64 24.33 15.49 12.45
C LYS A 64 23.46 14.32 11.99
N ALA A 65 23.89 13.09 12.27
CA ALA A 65 23.11 11.89 11.90
C ALA A 65 21.75 11.86 12.61
N THR A 66 21.67 12.28 13.88
CA THR A 66 20.38 12.36 14.58
C THR A 66 19.46 13.43 14.01
N GLU A 67 19.99 14.60 13.64
CA GLU A 67 19.22 15.66 13.00
C GLU A 67 18.68 15.20 11.64
N GLU A 68 19.51 14.58 10.82
CA GLU A 68 19.11 14.00 9.53
C GLU A 68 18.06 12.89 9.70
N GLU A 69 18.20 12.02 10.72
CA GLU A 69 17.20 10.99 11.03
C GLU A 69 15.85 11.59 11.44
N GLU A 70 15.83 12.66 12.24
CA GLU A 70 14.59 13.33 12.63
C GLU A 70 13.92 14.00 11.42
N LEU A 71 14.68 14.70 10.58
CA LEU A 71 14.15 15.27 9.33
C LEU A 71 13.55 14.18 8.42
N ALA A 72 14.26 13.07 8.24
CA ALA A 72 13.76 11.94 7.45
C ALA A 72 12.51 11.30 8.07
N LYS A 73 12.41 11.23 9.41
CA LYS A 73 11.19 10.77 10.11
C LYS A 73 10.02 11.72 9.86
N GLU A 74 10.25 13.02 9.90
CA GLU A 74 9.22 14.02 9.63
C GLU A 74 8.72 13.97 8.19
N GLU A 75 9.61 13.87 7.21
CA GLU A 75 9.24 13.67 5.80
C GLU A 75 8.44 12.38 5.60
N ARG A 76 8.88 11.29 6.25
CA ARG A 76 8.15 10.02 6.25
C ARG A 76 6.77 10.16 6.92
N ARG A 77 6.62 11.00 7.94
CA ARG A 77 5.32 11.29 8.57
C ARG A 77 4.43 12.07 7.61
N LYS A 78 4.92 13.14 6.98
CA LYS A 78 4.20 13.95 5.99
C LYS A 78 3.72 13.12 4.79
N THR A 79 4.57 12.25 4.26
CA THR A 79 4.20 11.34 3.15
C THR A 79 3.17 10.28 3.57
N LYS A 80 3.24 9.78 4.82
CA LYS A 80 2.19 8.91 5.35
C LYS A 80 0.86 9.64 5.49
N GLU A 81 0.86 10.86 6.03
CA GLU A 81 -0.34 11.68 6.22
C GLU A 81 -1.02 12.04 4.90
N THR A 82 -0.25 12.43 3.89
CA THR A 82 -0.81 12.70 2.55
C THR A 82 -1.45 11.45 1.96
N ARG A 83 -0.77 10.29 2.06
CA ARG A 83 -1.31 9.00 1.59
C ARG A 83 -2.55 8.56 2.37
N THR A 84 -2.62 8.81 3.68
CA THR A 84 -3.81 8.47 4.48
C THR A 84 -4.97 9.39 4.12
N LYS A 85 -4.75 10.69 3.94
CA LYS A 85 -5.77 11.65 3.48
C LYS A 85 -6.35 11.24 2.12
N GLN A 86 -5.50 11.02 1.12
CA GLN A 86 -5.93 10.55 -0.21
C GLN A 86 -6.74 9.24 -0.14
N ARG A 87 -6.31 8.30 0.71
CA ARG A 87 -7.05 7.04 0.92
C ARG A 87 -8.42 7.28 1.55
N MET A 88 -8.53 8.20 2.51
CA MET A 88 -9.79 8.52 3.17
C MET A 88 -10.77 9.21 2.21
N GLU A 89 -10.29 10.17 1.42
CA GLU A 89 -11.07 10.81 0.36
C GLU A 89 -11.57 9.80 -0.67
N TRP A 90 -10.69 8.90 -1.13
CA TRP A 90 -11.07 7.81 -2.04
C TRP A 90 -12.12 6.88 -1.41
N LYS A 91 -11.98 6.52 -0.13
CA LYS A 91 -13.00 5.70 0.56
C LYS A 91 -14.34 6.40 0.66
N ASN A 92 -14.35 7.70 0.91
CA ASN A 92 -15.59 8.47 1.04
C ASN A 92 -16.31 8.59 -0.31
N THR A 93 -15.58 8.91 -1.39
CA THR A 93 -16.12 8.95 -2.75
C THR A 93 -16.64 7.57 -3.20
N GLU A 94 -15.91 6.51 -2.88
CA GLU A 94 -16.31 5.13 -3.16
C GLU A 94 -17.62 4.76 -2.44
N LYS A 95 -17.75 5.12 -1.14
CA LYS A 95 -18.99 4.90 -0.38
C LYS A 95 -20.19 5.59 -1.03
N VAL A 96 -20.04 6.86 -1.40
CA VAL A 96 -21.12 7.63 -2.06
C VAL A 96 -21.52 6.97 -3.38
N ARG A 97 -20.56 6.53 -4.20
CA ARG A 97 -20.84 5.80 -5.45
C ARG A 97 -21.58 4.50 -5.21
N LEU A 98 -21.17 3.73 -4.19
CA LEU A 98 -21.80 2.46 -3.85
C LEU A 98 -23.24 2.65 -3.38
N GLU A 99 -23.52 3.68 -2.57
CA GLU A 99 -24.90 3.99 -2.15
C GLU A 99 -25.78 4.39 -3.34
N ARG A 100 -25.30 5.24 -4.27
CA ARG A 100 -26.05 5.56 -5.51
C ARG A 100 -26.32 4.33 -6.37
N ASN A 101 -25.34 3.44 -6.50
CA ASN A 101 -25.53 2.19 -7.23
C ASN A 101 -26.48 1.24 -6.51
N ARG A 102 -26.49 1.25 -5.18
CA ARG A 102 -27.41 0.47 -4.36
C ARG A 102 -28.84 0.94 -4.58
N THR A 103 -29.11 2.25 -4.52
CA THR A 103 -30.46 2.79 -4.75
C THR A 103 -30.97 2.45 -6.14
N ARG A 104 -30.15 2.63 -7.19
CA ARG A 104 -30.51 2.26 -8.58
C ARG A 104 -30.83 0.76 -8.70
N ARG A 105 -30.06 -0.11 -8.03
CA ARG A 105 -30.33 -1.56 -8.00
C ARG A 105 -31.62 -1.89 -7.24
N GLU A 106 -31.94 -1.16 -6.18
CA GLU A 106 -33.18 -1.32 -5.43
C GLU A 106 -34.40 -0.90 -6.24
N GLU A 107 -34.35 0.24 -6.92
CA GLU A 107 -35.40 0.69 -7.84
C GLU A 107 -35.64 -0.32 -8.95
N TYR A 108 -34.57 -0.75 -9.62
CA TYR A 108 -34.66 -1.80 -10.64
C TYR A 108 -35.28 -3.09 -10.11
N ARG A 109 -34.93 -3.53 -8.88
CA ARG A 109 -35.55 -4.71 -8.26
C ARG A 109 -37.04 -4.51 -8.02
N ARG A 110 -37.48 -3.32 -7.61
CA ARG A 110 -38.92 -3.00 -7.43
C ARG A 110 -39.66 -3.03 -8.76
N GLU A 111 -39.12 -2.37 -9.78
CA GLU A 111 -39.71 -2.36 -11.13
C GLU A 111 -39.78 -3.77 -11.72
N LEU A 112 -38.72 -4.56 -11.54
CA LEU A 112 -38.69 -5.94 -12.00
C LEU A 112 -39.74 -6.80 -11.29
N ALA A 113 -39.93 -6.62 -9.98
CA ALA A 113 -40.97 -7.33 -9.22
C ALA A 113 -42.39 -6.95 -9.70
N VAL A 114 -42.65 -5.68 -9.98
CA VAL A 114 -43.94 -5.23 -10.55
C VAL A 114 -44.16 -5.85 -11.93
N TRP A 115 -43.13 -5.85 -12.77
CA TRP A 115 -43.22 -6.46 -14.09
C TRP A 115 -43.42 -7.98 -14.03
N GLU A 116 -42.77 -8.67 -13.09
CA GLU A 116 -42.96 -10.11 -12.87
C GLU A 116 -44.39 -10.43 -12.41
N ALA A 117 -44.96 -9.64 -11.51
CA ALA A 117 -46.35 -9.80 -11.08
C ALA A 117 -47.34 -9.61 -12.24
N GLU A 118 -47.15 -8.57 -13.05
CA GLU A 118 -47.98 -8.32 -14.23
C GLU A 118 -47.81 -9.41 -15.30
N ARG A 119 -46.59 -9.93 -15.48
CA ARG A 119 -46.32 -11.05 -16.37
C ARG A 119 -47.05 -12.31 -15.95
N ASP A 120 -47.03 -12.61 -14.65
CA ASP A 120 -47.68 -13.80 -14.12
C ASP A 120 -49.21 -13.67 -14.18
N LEU A 121 -49.76 -12.47 -13.96
CA LEU A 121 -51.18 -12.18 -14.14
C LEU A 121 -51.60 -12.28 -15.61
N ALA A 122 -50.83 -11.69 -16.53
CA ALA A 122 -51.08 -11.80 -17.96
C ALA A 122 -51.05 -13.26 -18.46
N ARG A 123 -50.13 -14.08 -17.92
CA ARG A 123 -50.08 -15.52 -18.19
C ARG A 123 -51.32 -16.24 -17.69
N ARG A 124 -51.82 -15.94 -16.48
CA ARG A 124 -53.05 -16.52 -15.93
C ARG A 124 -54.29 -16.18 -16.77
N GLU A 125 -54.35 -14.95 -17.27
CA GLU A 125 -55.45 -14.46 -18.10
C GLU A 125 -55.29 -14.79 -19.60
N ASN A 126 -54.25 -15.54 -19.98
CA ASN A 126 -53.90 -15.86 -21.37
C ASN A 126 -53.77 -14.63 -22.29
N ARG A 127 -53.40 -13.48 -21.73
CA ARG A 127 -53.12 -12.24 -22.47
C ARG A 127 -51.62 -12.03 -22.63
N ARG A 128 -51.23 -11.22 -23.61
CA ARG A 128 -49.83 -10.79 -23.78
C ARG A 128 -49.50 -9.70 -22.77
N THR A 129 -48.30 -9.77 -22.19
CA THR A 129 -47.75 -8.66 -21.39
C THR A 129 -47.54 -7.45 -22.28
N GLN A 130 -48.18 -6.34 -21.93
CA GLN A 130 -48.09 -5.11 -22.72
C GLN A 130 -46.76 -4.37 -22.49
N TRP A 131 -46.10 -4.60 -21.35
CA TRP A 131 -44.91 -3.86 -20.94
C TRP A 131 -43.62 -4.66 -21.16
N LYS A 132 -42.57 -3.96 -21.59
CA LYS A 132 -41.23 -4.56 -21.77
C LYS A 132 -40.58 -4.77 -20.41
N ARG A 133 -39.75 -5.82 -20.33
CA ARG A 133 -38.97 -6.13 -19.13
C ARG A 133 -38.03 -4.94 -18.79
N PRO A 134 -38.02 -4.44 -17.54
CA PRO A 134 -37.05 -3.44 -17.11
C PRO A 134 -35.61 -3.91 -17.33
N VAL A 135 -34.70 -2.98 -17.63
CA VAL A 135 -33.25 -3.24 -17.80
C VAL A 135 -32.47 -2.34 -16.86
N LEU A 136 -31.48 -2.91 -16.17
CA LEU A 136 -30.62 -2.16 -15.25
C LEU A 136 -29.58 -1.36 -16.04
N THR A 137 -29.84 -0.07 -16.25
CA THR A 137 -28.94 0.85 -16.96
C THR A 137 -28.34 1.89 -16.03
N GLY A 138 -27.18 2.45 -16.40
CA GLY A 138 -26.60 3.60 -15.70
C GLY A 138 -25.96 3.29 -14.34
N ILE A 139 -25.45 2.08 -14.11
CA ILE A 139 -24.60 1.81 -12.93
C ILE A 139 -23.27 2.55 -13.10
N GLU A 140 -22.86 3.33 -12.10
CA GLU A 140 -21.56 3.98 -12.09
C GLU A 140 -20.45 2.93 -11.95
N PRO A 141 -19.54 2.81 -12.93
CA PRO A 141 -18.46 1.83 -12.88
C PRO A 141 -17.42 2.19 -11.82
N ALA A 142 -16.60 1.22 -11.45
CA ALA A 142 -15.46 1.49 -10.58
C ALA A 142 -14.43 2.40 -11.27
N PRO A 143 -13.83 3.37 -10.57
CA PRO A 143 -12.77 4.18 -11.14
C PRO A 143 -11.62 3.24 -11.50
N ARG A 144 -11.04 3.47 -12.67
CA ARG A 144 -9.90 2.70 -13.16
C ARG A 144 -8.74 2.93 -12.20
N LYS A 145 -8.15 1.85 -11.68
CA LYS A 145 -6.92 1.96 -10.88
C LYS A 145 -5.82 2.48 -11.81
N GLU A 146 -5.33 3.69 -11.58
CA GLU A 146 -4.11 4.15 -12.22
C GLU A 146 -2.96 3.21 -11.83
N SER A 147 -2.31 2.66 -12.85
CA SER A 147 -1.12 1.83 -12.67
C SER A 147 -0.02 2.68 -12.05
N ARG A 148 0.76 2.13 -11.11
CA ARG A 148 1.87 2.80 -10.39
C ARG A 148 2.89 3.56 -11.27
N LYS A 149 2.91 3.35 -12.59
CA LYS A 149 3.83 4.00 -13.54
C LYS A 149 3.57 5.50 -13.74
N SER A 150 2.37 6.01 -13.49
CA SER A 150 2.01 7.41 -13.79
C SER A 150 2.32 8.42 -12.67
N GLN A 151 2.83 8.00 -11.51
CA GLN A 151 3.17 8.91 -10.40
C GLN A 151 4.65 9.31 -10.32
N ALA A 152 5.51 8.84 -11.23
CA ALA A 152 6.96 9.13 -11.21
C ALA A 152 7.36 10.42 -11.98
N THR A 153 6.44 11.12 -12.64
CA THR A 153 6.75 12.23 -13.57
C THR A 153 6.34 13.61 -13.07
N ALA A 154 6.12 13.80 -11.76
CA ALA A 154 5.68 15.08 -11.19
C ALA A 154 6.71 15.72 -10.23
N GLY A 155 7.98 15.31 -10.30
CA GLY A 155 9.06 15.89 -9.48
C GLY A 155 10.38 15.80 -10.22
N GLY A 156 10.63 16.73 -11.14
CA GLY A 156 11.88 16.77 -11.90
C GLY A 156 12.04 18.03 -12.72
N SER A 157 12.76 19.00 -12.13
CA SER A 157 13.66 19.96 -12.78
C SER A 157 13.07 20.93 -13.81
N GLY A 158 12.82 22.15 -13.34
CA GLY A 158 12.85 23.37 -14.16
C GLY A 158 13.88 24.31 -13.57
N ASP A 159 15.15 24.13 -13.96
CA ASP A 159 16.18 25.15 -13.85
C ASP A 159 16.61 25.47 -15.29
N GLU A 160 15.86 26.37 -15.93
CA GLU A 160 16.27 27.01 -17.17
C GLU A 160 16.96 28.32 -16.79
N SER A 161 18.28 28.24 -16.75
CA SER A 161 19.18 29.39 -16.73
C SER A 161 19.04 30.15 -18.05
N GLY A 162 18.74 31.44 -18.00
CA GLY A 162 18.80 32.32 -19.16
C GLY A 162 18.59 33.79 -18.78
N GLU A 163 19.64 34.59 -18.93
CA GLU A 163 19.69 36.01 -19.37
C GLU A 163 21.06 36.59 -18.95
N ASN A 164 22.10 36.47 -19.79
CA ASN A 164 22.53 37.36 -20.89
C ASN A 164 22.92 38.81 -20.51
N ALA A 165 24.08 39.17 -21.06
CA ALA A 165 24.85 40.41 -20.94
C ALA A 165 24.14 41.71 -21.36
N SER A 166 24.60 42.83 -20.80
CA SER A 166 24.75 44.21 -21.35
C SER A 166 25.27 45.10 -20.20
N ASP A 167 26.17 46.07 -20.28
CA ASP A 167 27.02 46.73 -21.29
C ASP A 167 28.21 47.33 -20.50
#